data_AF-A0A7X6M4H3-F1
#
_entry.id   AF-A0A7X6M4H3-F1
#
_cell.length_a   1.000
_cell.length_b   1.000
_cell.length_c   1.000
_cell.angle_alpha   90.00
_cell.angle_beta   90.00
_cell.angle_gamma   90.00
#
_symmetry.space_group_name_H-M   'P 1'
#
loop_
_entity.id
_entity.type
_entity.pdbx_description
1 polymer ?
#
loop_
_entity_poly.entity_id
_entity_poly.type
_entity_poly.pdbx_seq_one_letter_code
_entity_poly.pdbx_strand_id
1 'polypeptide(L)'
;MGFSAKPEEVTAFGGRMEQKHTAIGQLIDAAWKRAEALSPTDYQGHSSTAFKNAMEEFLRSARALNDQLNENAQKIKTVAAQFSDSELENYKRIHATDMVEVPQLKM
;
A
#
# COMPACT_ATOMS: atom_id res chain seq x y z
N MET A 1 4.91 22.39 -1.52
CA MET A 1 3.70 21.58 -1.27
C MET A 1 4.14 20.38 -0.45
N GLY A 2 3.98 20.46 0.88
CA GLY A 2 4.32 19.37 1.79
C GLY A 2 3.19 18.34 1.85
N PHE A 3 3.52 17.10 2.22
CA PHE A 3 2.56 16.04 2.45
C PHE A 3 1.65 16.47 3.62
N SER A 4 0.46 17.02 3.35
CA SER A 4 -0.40 17.61 4.39
C SER A 4 -1.16 16.58 5.23
N ALA A 5 -0.93 15.29 5.00
CA ALA A 5 -1.57 14.23 5.75
C ALA A 5 -0.87 14.04 7.09
N LYS A 6 -1.64 14.04 8.19
CA LYS A 6 -1.10 13.81 9.52
C LYS A 6 -0.50 12.40 9.59
N PRO A 7 0.56 12.16 10.38
CA PRO A 7 1.17 10.83 10.52
C PRO A 7 0.16 9.72 10.88
N GLU A 8 -0.87 10.06 11.66
CA GLU A 8 -1.98 9.18 12.04
C GLU A 8 -2.83 8.77 10.83
N GLU A 9 -3.10 9.71 9.90
CA GLU A 9 -3.90 9.46 8.70
C GLU A 9 -3.17 8.52 7.74
N VAL A 10 -1.84 8.65 7.64
CA VAL A 10 -1.01 7.77 6.81
C VAL A 10 -0.88 6.38 7.43
N THR A 11 -0.76 6.29 8.75
CA THR A 11 -0.75 5.02 9.46
C THR A 11 -2.09 4.29 9.29
N ALA A 12 -3.21 5.02 9.46
CA ALA A 12 -4.54 4.48 9.24
C ALA A 12 -4.77 4.07 7.77
N PHE A 13 -4.23 4.83 6.81
CA PHE A 13 -4.24 4.46 5.40
C PHE A 13 -3.49 3.15 5.15
N GLY A 14 -2.27 3.00 5.69
CA GLY A 14 -1.48 1.77 5.57
C GLY A 14 -2.23 0.56 6.13
N GLY A 15 -2.82 0.67 7.32
CA GLY A 15 -3.61 -0.41 7.92
C GLY A 15 -4.85 -0.78 7.10
N ARG A 16 -5.57 0.21 6.56
CA ARG A 16 -6.71 -0.06 5.66
C ARG A 16 -6.30 -0.75 4.36
N MET A 17 -5.15 -0.37 3.80
CA MET A 17 -4.63 -0.99 2.57
C MET A 17 -4.19 -2.43 2.81
N GLU A 18 -3.53 -2.71 3.93
CA GLU A 18 -3.16 -4.09 4.32
C GLU A 18 -4.38 -4.98 4.54
N GLN A 19 -5.41 -4.47 5.21
CA GLN A 19 -6.69 -5.18 5.38
C GLN A 19 -7.36 -5.48 4.04
N LYS A 20 -7.38 -4.50 3.12
CA LYS A 20 -7.93 -4.69 1.77
C LYS A 20 -7.10 -5.69 0.96
N HIS A 21 -5.77 -5.64 1.06
CA HIS A 21 -4.88 -6.60 0.42
C HIS A 21 -5.17 -8.03 0.87
N THR A 22 -5.32 -8.22 2.18
CA THR A 22 -5.67 -9.53 2.76
C THR A 22 -7.03 -10.00 2.27
N ALA A 23 -8.05 -9.13 2.29
CA ALA A 23 -9.40 -9.48 1.86
C ALA A 23 -9.47 -9.83 0.36
N ILE A 24 -8.79 -9.07 -0.50
CA ILE A 24 -8.68 -9.39 -1.94
C ILE A 24 -7.92 -10.69 -2.14
N GLY A 25 -6.84 -10.94 -1.39
CA GLY A 25 -6.09 -12.19 -1.44
C GLY A 25 -6.98 -13.40 -1.12
N GLN A 26 -7.81 -13.31 -0.07
CA GLN A 26 -8.77 -14.35 0.29
C GLN A 26 -9.81 -14.60 -0.81
N LEU A 27 -10.31 -13.55 -1.46
CA LEU A 27 -11.24 -13.68 -2.58
C LEU A 27 -10.59 -14.37 -3.80
N ILE A 28 -9.34 -14.02 -4.11
CA ILE A 28 -8.57 -14.66 -5.18
C ILE A 28 -8.34 -16.15 -4.86
N ASP A 29 -7.96 -16.47 -3.63
CA ASP A 29 -7.75 -17.87 -3.20
C ASP A 29 -9.05 -18.67 -3.22
N ALA A 30 -10.17 -18.07 -2.82
CA ALA A 30 -11.49 -18.70 -2.92
C ALA A 30 -11.90 -18.95 -4.38
N ALA A 31 -11.62 -18.00 -5.26
CA ALA A 31 -11.87 -18.15 -6.69
C ALA A 31 -11.00 -19.25 -7.31
N TRP A 32 -9.73 -19.36 -6.94
CA TRP A 32 -8.84 -20.46 -7.33
C TRP A 32 -9.39 -21.82 -6.92
N LYS A 33 -9.75 -22.00 -5.64
CA LYS A 33 -10.32 -23.26 -5.15
C LYS A 33 -11.61 -23.63 -5.88
N ARG A 34 -12.45 -22.62 -6.21
CA ARG A 34 -13.70 -22.84 -6.94
C ARG A 34 -13.44 -23.18 -8.42
N ALA A 35 -12.42 -22.58 -9.02
CA ALA A 35 -11.97 -22.91 -10.38
C ALA A 35 -11.41 -24.33 -10.48
N GLU A 36 -10.66 -24.79 -9.48
CA GLU A 36 -10.15 -26.17 -9.39
C GLU A 36 -11.27 -27.19 -9.12
N ALA A 37 -12.27 -26.81 -8.34
CA ALA A 37 -13.43 -27.66 -8.04
C ALA A 37 -14.39 -27.84 -9.23
N LEU A 38 -14.27 -27.03 -10.29
CA LEU A 38 -15.05 -27.22 -11.52
C LEU A 38 -14.61 -28.54 -12.20
N SER A 39 -15.48 -29.54 -12.07
CA SER A 39 -15.24 -30.88 -12.61
C SER A 39 -15.11 -30.84 -14.15
N PRO A 40 -14.24 -31.66 -14.75
CA PRO A 40 -14.18 -31.82 -16.22
C PRO A 40 -15.50 -32.26 -16.86
N THR A 41 -16.48 -32.71 -16.07
CA THR A 41 -17.85 -33.02 -16.54
C THR A 41 -18.71 -31.78 -16.80
N ASP A 42 -18.46 -30.65 -16.14
CA ASP A 42 -19.29 -29.44 -16.26
C ASP A 42 -18.91 -28.57 -17.47
N TYR A 43 -17.69 -28.78 -17.98
CA TYR A 43 -17.14 -28.09 -19.14
C TYR A 43 -16.40 -29.11 -20.03
N GLN A 44 -17.13 -29.79 -20.91
CA GLN A 44 -16.55 -30.67 -21.93
C GLN A 44 -16.29 -29.91 -23.23
N GLY A 45 -15.08 -30.02 -23.79
CA GLY A 45 -14.69 -29.46 -25.10
C GLY A 45 -13.62 -28.37 -25.06
N HIS A 46 -13.15 -27.89 -26.22
CA HIS A 46 -12.06 -26.90 -26.34
C HIS A 46 -12.35 -25.57 -25.63
N SER A 47 -13.63 -25.21 -25.49
CA SER A 47 -14.11 -24.02 -24.76
C SER A 47 -13.79 -24.06 -23.26
N SER A 48 -13.71 -25.27 -22.68
CA SER A 48 -13.34 -25.52 -21.28
C SER A 48 -11.92 -25.06 -20.97
N THR A 49 -10.98 -25.47 -21.82
CA THR A 49 -9.56 -25.14 -21.68
C THR A 49 -9.32 -23.65 -21.85
N ALA A 50 -9.96 -23.02 -22.83
CA ALA A 50 -9.86 -21.58 -23.03
C ALA A 50 -10.40 -20.78 -21.83
N PHE A 51 -11.53 -21.19 -21.26
CA PHE A 51 -12.10 -20.57 -20.07
C PHE A 51 -11.19 -20.75 -18.84
N LYS A 52 -10.66 -21.96 -18.63
CA LYS A 52 -9.70 -22.24 -17.53
C LYS A 52 -8.45 -21.37 -17.64
N ASN A 53 -7.87 -21.28 -18.84
CA ASN A 53 -6.69 -20.46 -19.09
C ASN A 53 -6.97 -18.96 -18.86
N ALA A 54 -8.09 -18.45 -19.38
CA ALA A 54 -8.47 -17.06 -19.18
C ALA A 54 -8.75 -16.73 -17.71
N MET A 55 -9.38 -17.66 -16.97
CA MET A 55 -9.64 -17.49 -15.54
C MET A 55 -8.35 -17.56 -14.71
N GLU A 56 -7.43 -18.46 -15.04
CA GLU A 56 -6.11 -18.51 -14.42
C GLU A 56 -5.31 -17.21 -14.66
N GLU A 57 -5.30 -16.70 -15.89
CA GLU A 57 -4.61 -15.47 -16.25
C GLU A 57 -5.23 -14.24 -15.56
N PHE A 58 -6.56 -14.20 -15.46
CA PHE A 58 -7.28 -13.18 -14.69
C PHE A 58 -6.91 -13.23 -13.20
N LEU A 59 -6.92 -14.41 -12.58
CA LEU A 59 -6.59 -14.56 -11.16
C LEU A 59 -5.12 -14.23 -10.85
N ARG A 60 -4.20 -14.58 -11.76
CA ARG A 60 -2.79 -14.17 -11.66
C ARG A 60 -2.65 -12.65 -11.74
N SER A 61 -3.31 -12.03 -12.71
CA SER A 61 -3.29 -10.57 -12.88
C SER A 61 -3.90 -9.84 -11.69
N ALA A 62 -5.00 -10.37 -11.14
CA ALA A 62 -5.63 -9.83 -9.94
C ALA A 62 -4.70 -9.89 -8.72
N ARG A 63 -3.94 -10.98 -8.57
CA ARG A 63 -2.96 -11.12 -7.49
C ARG A 63 -1.79 -10.14 -7.65
N ALA A 64 -1.25 -10.02 -8.86
CA ALA A 64 -0.19 -9.06 -9.15
C ALA A 64 -0.65 -7.62 -8.88
N LEU A 65 -1.86 -7.24 -9.29
CA LEU A 65 -2.44 -5.93 -8.99
C LEU A 65 -2.59 -5.71 -7.48
N ASN A 66 -3.07 -6.70 -6.75
CA ASN A 66 -3.21 -6.63 -5.30
C ASN A 66 -1.85 -6.36 -4.64
N ASP A 67 -0.81 -7.10 -5.04
CA ASP A 67 0.54 -6.93 -4.52
C ASP A 67 1.12 -5.55 -4.83
N GLN A 68 0.92 -5.03 -6.05
CA GLN A 68 1.31 -3.67 -6.43
C GLN A 68 0.59 -2.60 -5.60
N LEU A 69 -0.70 -2.78 -5.31
CA LEU A 69 -1.45 -1.87 -4.45
C LEU A 69 -0.89 -1.84 -3.02
N ASN A 70 -0.50 -3.00 -2.49
CA ASN A 70 0.13 -3.09 -1.17
C ASN A 70 1.53 -2.46 -1.17
N GLU A 71 2.36 -2.74 -2.18
CA GLU A 71 3.69 -2.13 -2.32
C GLU A 71 3.60 -0.60 -2.39
N ASN A 72 2.67 -0.07 -3.18
CA ASN A 72 2.43 1.37 -3.27
C ASN A 72 1.96 1.96 -1.93
N ALA A 73 1.12 1.24 -1.18
CA ALA A 73 0.70 1.68 0.15
C ALA A 73 1.88 1.74 1.14
N GLN A 74 2.79 0.74 1.10
CA GLN A 74 4.01 0.75 1.91
C GLN A 74 4.95 1.89 1.52
N LYS A 75 5.12 2.17 0.22
CA LYS A 75 5.90 3.32 -0.25
C LYS A 75 5.33 4.64 0.27
N ILE A 76 4.02 4.83 0.23
CA ILE A 76 3.35 6.03 0.77
C ILE A 76 3.64 6.16 2.27
N LYS A 77 3.58 5.05 3.03
CA LYS A 77 3.91 5.04 4.46
C LYS A 77 5.36 5.46 4.72
N THR A 78 6.31 4.91 3.95
CA THR A 78 7.74 5.25 4.07
C THR A 78 8.00 6.71 3.72
N VAL A 79 7.43 7.21 2.62
CA VAL A 79 7.59 8.61 2.20
C VAL A 79 7.02 9.56 3.26
N ALA A 80 5.84 9.26 3.80
CA ALA A 80 5.26 10.10 4.85
C ALA A 80 6.10 10.13 6.14
N ALA A 81 6.69 8.99 6.54
CA ALA A 81 7.59 8.94 7.68
C ALA A 81 8.84 9.82 7.45
N GLN A 82 9.47 9.70 6.27
CA GLN A 82 10.63 10.52 5.91
C GLN A 82 10.32 12.02 5.88
N PHE A 83 9.13 12.41 5.40
CA PHE A 83 8.70 13.81 5.42
C PHE A 83 8.51 14.32 6.86
N SER A 84 7.86 13.54 7.72
CA SER A 84 7.67 13.90 9.15
C SER A 84 9.02 14.10 9.86
N ASP A 85 9.99 13.21 9.61
CA ASP A 85 11.33 13.31 10.20
C ASP A 85 12.10 14.53 9.65
N SER A 86 11.98 14.78 8.34
CA SER A 86 12.62 15.92 7.68
C SER A 86 12.05 17.26 8.15
N GLU A 87 10.73 17.37 8.35
CA GLU A 87 10.10 18.57 8.91
C GLU A 87 10.51 18.80 10.36
N LEU A 88 10.60 17.74 11.17
CA LEU A 88 11.07 17.83 12.55
C LEU A 88 12.54 18.28 12.63
N GLU A 89 13.42 17.74 11.78
CA GLU A 89 14.82 18.19 11.70
C GLU A 89 14.93 19.64 11.24
N ASN A 90 14.15 20.04 10.24
CA ASN A 90 14.15 21.41 9.74
C ASN A 90 13.65 22.40 10.81
N TYR A 91 12.59 22.03 11.53
CA TYR A 91 12.08 22.79 12.68
C TYR A 91 13.15 22.94 13.78
N LYS A 92 13.86 21.86 14.12
CA LYS A 92 14.98 21.90 15.09
C LYS A 92 16.11 22.81 14.63
N ARG A 93 16.50 22.81 13.35
CA ARG A 93 17.56 23.70 12.84
C ARG A 93 17.15 25.16 12.86
N ILE A 94 15.94 25.49 12.42
CA ILE A 94 15.44 26.88 12.40
C ILE A 94 15.36 27.41 13.85
N HIS A 95 14.78 26.64 14.77
CA HIS A 95 14.69 27.07 16.17
C HIS A 95 16.04 27.08 16.90
N ALA A 96 16.97 26.18 16.58
CA ALA A 96 18.33 26.25 17.12
C ALA A 96 19.07 27.50 16.63
N THR A 97 18.74 28.03 15.45
CA THR A 97 19.33 29.25 14.90
C THR A 97 18.76 30.50 15.60
N ASP A 98 17.45 30.50 15.92
CA ASP A 98 16.80 31.61 16.67
C ASP A 98 17.30 31.75 18.11
N MET A 99 17.81 30.69 18.75
CA MET A 99 18.33 30.77 20.13
C MET A 99 19.76 31.33 20.24
N VAL A 100 20.45 31.58 19.11
CA VAL A 100 21.86 32.04 19.11
C VAL A 100 21.97 33.58 18.98
N GLU A 101 20.92 34.30 18.61
CA GLU A 101 20.91 35.76 18.48
C GLU A 101 20.22 36.48 19.64
N VAL A 102 20.72 36.33 20.88
CA VAL A 102 20.48 37.35 21.91
C VAL A 102 21.82 37.89 22.39
N PRO A 103 22.34 38.99 21.82
CA PRO A 103 23.44 39.72 22.42
C PRO A 103 22.93 40.33 23.72
N GLN A 104 23.23 39.67 24.83
CA GLN A 104 24.09 40.21 25.90
C GLN A 104 24.29 41.73 25.95
N LEU A 105 23.25 42.57 25.96
CA LEU A 105 23.40 44.01 26.23
C LEU A 105 23.80 44.16 27.70
N LYS A 106 25.12 44.28 27.94
CA LYS A 106 25.68 44.71 29.23
C LYS A 106 25.13 46.10 29.54
N MET A 107 24.31 46.20 30.59
CA MET A 107 24.18 47.42 31.39
C MET A 107 25.06 47.28 32.63
#